data_AF-A0A292SJ98-F1
#
_entry.id   AF-A0A292SJ98-F1
#
_cell.length_a   1.000
_cell.length_b   1.000
_cell.length_c   1.000
_cell.angle_alpha   90.00
_cell.angle_beta   90.00
_cell.angle_gamma   90.00
#
_symmetry.space_group_name_H-M   'P 1'
#
loop_
_entity.id
_entity.type
_entity.pdbx_description
1 polymer ?
#
loop_
_entity_poly.entity_id
_entity_poly.type
_entity_poly.pdbx_seq_one_letter_code
_entity_poly.pdbx_strand_id
1 'polypeptide(L)'
;MATKNANLPQEVQQTLSIIPELSGSYQYYDKDGEIIYVGKAKNLKKRVYSYFNKHHDSPKLRVMVPQIAKIQFIVTDSEVEALILESHLIKKHKPKYNVLLKDDKKFPYFVITEEEYPRIIVARKANKNKIKGKYFGPYTDSRAMYATLDLIKKLFPLKQCKNPKFKDRPCLYYHIGRCMAPCQRLITPDEYKK
;
A
#
# COMPACT_ATOMS: atom_id res chain seq x y z
N MET A 1 16.94 -27.99 -21.92
CA MET A 1 17.80 -28.65 -20.92
C MET A 1 17.24 -28.37 -19.54
N ALA A 2 16.49 -29.33 -18.99
CA ALA A 2 15.84 -29.26 -17.69
C ALA A 2 16.80 -29.84 -16.64
N THR A 3 17.29 -29.00 -15.71
CA THR A 3 18.03 -29.47 -14.54
C THR A 3 17.06 -29.97 -13.46
N LYS A 4 17.45 -31.09 -12.84
CA LYS A 4 16.67 -31.98 -11.97
C LYS A 4 16.15 -31.30 -10.70
N ASN A 5 14.83 -31.20 -10.56
CA ASN A 5 14.11 -30.88 -9.30
C ASN A 5 13.68 -32.17 -8.56
N ALA A 6 14.59 -33.11 -8.35
CA ALA A 6 14.23 -34.46 -7.92
C ALA A 6 13.86 -34.63 -6.43
N ASN A 7 13.74 -33.55 -5.64
CA ASN A 7 13.45 -33.65 -4.20
C ASN A 7 12.57 -32.50 -3.63
N LEU A 8 11.80 -31.81 -4.47
CA LEU A 8 10.82 -30.82 -3.95
C LEU A 8 9.55 -31.54 -3.49
N PRO A 9 8.91 -31.09 -2.39
CA PRO A 9 7.60 -31.59 -1.98
C PRO A 9 6.60 -31.54 -3.14
N GLN A 10 5.74 -32.55 -3.25
CA GLN A 10 4.78 -32.66 -4.37
C GLN A 10 3.88 -31.43 -4.48
N GLU A 11 3.42 -30.89 -3.34
CA GLU A 11 2.60 -29.67 -3.28
C GLU A 11 3.33 -28.44 -3.85
N VAL A 12 4.66 -28.33 -3.61
CA VAL A 12 5.49 -27.26 -4.18
C VAL A 12 5.56 -27.40 -5.70
N GLN A 13 5.79 -28.60 -6.22
CA GLN A 13 5.88 -28.84 -7.66
C GLN A 13 4.56 -28.51 -8.37
N GLN A 14 3.43 -28.94 -7.79
CA GLN A 14 2.09 -28.60 -8.28
C GLN A 14 1.89 -27.09 -8.30
N THR A 15 2.20 -26.40 -7.20
CA THR A 15 2.04 -24.94 -7.12
C THR A 15 2.91 -24.24 -8.17
N LEU A 16 4.16 -24.65 -8.35
CA LEU A 16 5.04 -24.11 -9.39
C LEU A 16 4.41 -24.19 -10.79
N SER A 17 3.72 -25.29 -11.11
CA SER A 17 3.08 -25.46 -12.43
C SER A 17 1.90 -24.52 -12.69
N ILE A 18 1.21 -24.04 -11.64
CA ILE A 18 -0.01 -23.22 -11.75
C ILE A 18 0.20 -21.73 -11.46
N ILE A 19 1.39 -21.33 -11.00
CA ILE A 19 1.65 -19.92 -10.67
C ILE A 19 1.54 -19.05 -11.94
N PRO A 20 0.73 -17.97 -11.91
CA PRO A 20 0.53 -17.11 -13.07
C PRO A 20 1.67 -16.12 -13.29
N GLU A 21 1.72 -15.54 -14.50
CA GLU A 21 2.65 -14.48 -14.88
C GLU A 21 2.13 -13.08 -14.51
N LEU A 22 1.49 -12.96 -13.35
CA LEU A 22 0.85 -11.74 -12.85
C LEU A 22 1.59 -11.16 -11.64
N SER A 23 1.25 -9.93 -11.27
CA SER A 23 1.72 -9.32 -10.03
C SER A 23 1.03 -9.95 -8.82
N GLY A 24 1.70 -9.98 -7.68
CA GLY A 24 1.11 -10.46 -6.45
C GLY A 24 2.09 -10.62 -5.29
N SER A 25 1.57 -11.10 -4.17
CA SER A 25 2.37 -11.52 -3.02
C SER A 25 2.39 -13.04 -2.91
N TYR A 26 3.51 -13.60 -2.49
CA TYR A 26 3.69 -15.03 -2.23
C TYR A 26 4.18 -15.26 -0.79
N GLN A 27 3.81 -16.42 -0.25
CA GLN A 27 4.16 -16.86 1.09
C GLN A 27 4.76 -18.26 1.01
N TYR A 28 5.84 -18.47 1.75
CA TYR A 28 6.46 -19.77 1.94
C TYR A 28 6.19 -20.27 3.34
N TYR A 29 5.79 -21.53 3.40
CA TYR A 29 5.46 -22.25 4.61
C TYR A 29 6.47 -23.35 4.86
N ASP A 30 6.80 -23.60 6.13
CA ASP A 30 7.53 -24.80 6.51
C ASP A 30 6.62 -26.02 6.65
N LYS A 31 7.22 -27.16 7.02
CA LYS A 31 6.54 -28.45 7.21
C LYS A 31 5.50 -28.43 8.34
N ASP A 32 5.64 -27.49 9.28
CA ASP A 32 4.76 -27.35 10.44
C ASP A 32 3.59 -26.41 10.13
N GLY A 33 3.56 -25.82 8.92
CA GLY A 33 2.49 -24.94 8.44
C GLY A 33 2.69 -23.48 8.82
N GLU A 34 3.89 -23.09 9.27
CA GLU A 34 4.19 -21.71 9.66
C GLU A 34 4.72 -20.88 8.50
N ILE A 35 4.30 -19.61 8.41
CA ILE A 35 4.81 -18.69 7.38
C ILE A 35 6.24 -18.29 7.75
N ILE A 36 7.21 -18.81 6.98
CA ILE A 36 8.62 -18.52 7.18
C ILE A 36 9.11 -17.33 6.35
N TYR A 37 8.46 -17.04 5.23
CA TYR A 37 8.78 -15.90 4.37
C TYR A 37 7.58 -15.37 3.58
N VAL A 38 7.54 -14.06 3.38
CA VAL A 38 6.58 -13.36 2.52
C VAL A 38 7.36 -12.46 1.55
N GLY A 39 6.95 -12.43 0.29
CA GLY A 39 7.50 -11.50 -0.70
C GLY A 39 6.45 -10.96 -1.67
N LYS A 40 6.82 -9.95 -2.44
CA LYS A 40 6.06 -9.45 -3.61
C LYS A 40 6.77 -9.69 -4.94
N ALA A 41 6.01 -9.70 -6.02
CA ALA A 41 6.52 -9.84 -7.37
C ALA A 41 5.69 -9.02 -8.39
N LYS A 42 6.38 -8.47 -9.40
CA LYS A 42 5.74 -8.01 -10.66
C LYS A 42 5.25 -9.19 -11.51
N ASN A 43 5.94 -10.31 -11.42
CA ASN A 43 5.61 -11.57 -12.09
C ASN A 43 5.91 -12.71 -11.11
N LEU A 44 4.84 -13.30 -10.56
CA LEU A 44 4.92 -14.36 -9.55
C LEU A 44 5.71 -15.56 -10.06
N LYS A 45 5.43 -16.04 -11.28
CA LYS A 45 6.11 -17.20 -11.87
C LYS A 45 7.61 -17.00 -11.93
N LYS A 46 8.10 -15.95 -12.59
CA LYS A 46 9.53 -15.64 -12.70
C LYS A 46 10.19 -15.51 -11.32
N ARG A 47 9.51 -14.86 -10.38
CA ARG A 47 10.06 -14.63 -9.05
C ARG A 47 10.17 -15.92 -8.25
N VAL A 48 9.10 -16.71 -8.15
CA VAL A 48 9.07 -17.94 -7.36
C VAL A 48 10.01 -18.98 -7.96
N TYR A 49 10.01 -19.18 -9.28
CA TYR A 49 10.92 -20.11 -9.95
C TYR A 49 12.40 -19.78 -9.70
N SER A 50 12.75 -18.50 -9.52
CA SER A 50 14.14 -18.09 -9.24
C SER A 50 14.69 -18.65 -7.93
N TYR A 51 13.83 -19.03 -6.98
CA TYR A 51 14.22 -19.69 -5.73
C TYR A 51 14.54 -21.18 -5.91
N PHE A 52 14.13 -21.82 -7.00
CA PHE A 52 14.30 -23.27 -7.18
C PHE A 52 15.26 -23.63 -8.31
N ASN A 53 15.53 -22.70 -9.23
CA ASN A 53 16.33 -22.96 -10.43
C ASN A 53 17.75 -22.35 -10.40
N LYS A 54 18.18 -21.72 -9.31
CA LYS A 54 19.49 -21.04 -9.23
C LYS A 54 20.29 -21.46 -8.00
N HIS A 55 21.61 -21.57 -8.15
CA HIS A 55 22.50 -21.55 -6.99
C HIS A 55 22.32 -20.23 -6.23
N HIS A 56 22.16 -20.31 -4.91
CA HIS A 56 21.91 -19.15 -4.07
C HIS A 56 23.19 -18.62 -3.42
N ASP A 57 23.63 -17.44 -3.85
CA ASP A 57 24.78 -16.76 -3.24
C ASP A 57 24.47 -16.23 -1.84
N SER A 58 23.20 -15.91 -1.57
CA SER A 58 22.75 -15.40 -0.27
C SER A 58 22.69 -16.53 0.79
N PRO A 59 23.40 -16.40 1.94
CA PRO A 59 23.33 -17.35 3.04
C PRO A 59 21.91 -17.59 3.54
N LYS A 60 21.10 -16.53 3.60
CA LYS A 60 19.69 -16.59 4.00
C LYS A 60 18.90 -17.54 3.10
N LEU A 61 19.06 -17.43 1.78
CA LEU A 61 18.32 -18.25 0.82
C LEU A 61 18.72 -19.72 0.89
N ARG A 62 20.02 -20.01 1.08
CA ARG A 62 20.51 -21.39 1.26
C ARG A 62 19.88 -22.10 2.46
N VAL A 63 19.56 -21.36 3.52
CA VAL A 63 18.92 -21.91 4.71
C VAL A 63 17.40 -21.99 4.54
N MET A 64 16.78 -20.96 3.96
CA MET A 64 15.33 -20.84 3.87
C MET A 64 14.72 -21.78 2.82
N VAL A 65 15.31 -21.88 1.62
CA VAL A 65 14.70 -22.61 0.50
C VAL A 65 14.50 -24.10 0.80
N PRO A 66 15.45 -24.83 1.43
CA PRO A 66 15.23 -26.23 1.81
C PRO A 66 14.10 -26.45 2.82
N GLN A 67 13.68 -25.42 3.56
CA GLN A 67 12.60 -25.53 4.55
C GLN A 67 11.21 -25.31 3.92
N ILE A 68 11.12 -24.90 2.65
CA ILE A 68 9.83 -24.62 2.00
C ILE A 68 9.08 -25.93 1.76
N ALA A 69 8.01 -26.17 2.52
CA ALA A 69 7.11 -27.30 2.34
C ALA A 69 5.89 -26.94 1.48
N LYS A 70 5.47 -25.68 1.49
CA LYS A 70 4.28 -25.20 0.78
C LYS A 70 4.43 -23.75 0.32
N ILE A 71 3.80 -23.44 -0.82
CA ILE A 71 3.76 -22.11 -1.41
C ILE A 71 2.30 -21.68 -1.52
N GLN A 72 2.01 -20.43 -1.13
CA GLN A 72 0.75 -19.76 -1.47
C GLN A 72 1.04 -18.43 -2.16
N PHE A 73 0.08 -17.95 -2.94
CA PHE A 73 0.16 -16.65 -3.58
C PHE A 73 -1.22 -16.01 -3.69
N ILE A 74 -1.21 -14.69 -3.74
CA ILE A 74 -2.38 -13.84 -3.96
C ILE A 74 -2.04 -12.94 -5.14
N VAL A 75 -2.81 -13.04 -6.21
CA VAL A 75 -2.70 -12.17 -7.39
C VAL A 75 -3.24 -10.79 -7.04
N THR A 76 -2.59 -9.74 -7.55
CA THR A 76 -3.01 -8.35 -7.40
C THR A 76 -3.03 -7.64 -8.74
N ASP A 77 -3.79 -6.55 -8.85
CA ASP A 77 -3.97 -5.83 -10.12
C ASP A 77 -2.76 -4.94 -10.45
N SER A 78 -1.94 -4.63 -9.44
CA SER A 78 -0.74 -3.82 -9.60
C SER A 78 0.41 -4.23 -8.69
N GLU A 79 1.62 -3.78 -9.02
CA GLU A 79 2.79 -3.93 -8.14
C GLU A 79 2.61 -3.16 -6.82
N VAL A 80 1.89 -2.03 -6.86
CA VAL A 80 1.60 -1.20 -5.69
C VAL A 80 0.78 -1.99 -4.69
N GLU A 81 -0.26 -2.68 -5.14
CA GLU A 81 -1.07 -3.56 -4.31
C GLU A 81 -0.27 -4.75 -3.77
N ALA A 82 0.55 -5.39 -4.61
CA ALA A 82 1.43 -6.47 -4.16
C ALA A 82 2.36 -6.03 -3.02
N LEU A 83 2.90 -4.80 -3.11
CA LEU A 83 3.74 -4.20 -2.07
C LEU A 83 2.96 -3.93 -0.78
N ILE A 84 1.74 -3.40 -0.89
CA ILE A 84 0.87 -3.13 0.26
C ILE A 84 0.50 -4.45 0.96
N LEU A 85 0.13 -5.46 0.20
CA LEU A 85 -0.26 -6.78 0.69
C LEU A 85 0.93 -7.48 1.37
N GLU A 86 2.11 -7.47 0.75
CA GLU A 86 3.34 -8.00 1.36
C GLU A 86 3.62 -7.31 2.69
N SER A 87 3.59 -5.97 2.73
CA SER A 87 3.82 -5.22 3.97
C SER A 87 2.81 -5.59 5.06
N HIS A 88 1.54 -5.76 4.71
CA HIS A 88 0.50 -6.19 5.63
C HIS A 88 0.77 -7.60 6.19
N LEU A 89 1.08 -8.56 5.32
CA LEU A 89 1.37 -9.95 5.69
C LEU A 89 2.62 -10.07 6.55
N ILE A 90 3.70 -9.34 6.23
CA ILE A 90 4.92 -9.29 7.06
C ILE A 90 4.61 -8.75 8.45
N LYS A 91 3.81 -7.67 8.56
CA LYS A 91 3.45 -7.10 9.87
C LYS A 91 2.55 -8.03 10.69
N LYS A 92 1.62 -8.73 10.02
CA LYS A 92 0.67 -9.65 10.65
C LYS A 92 1.37 -10.92 11.16
N HIS A 93 2.22 -11.53 10.35
CA HIS A 93 2.79 -12.84 10.64
C HIS A 93 4.23 -12.81 11.17
N LYS A 94 4.94 -11.69 10.99
CA LYS A 94 6.35 -11.50 11.37
C LYS A 94 7.25 -12.71 11.01
N PRO A 95 7.28 -13.12 9.73
CA PRO A 95 7.96 -14.35 9.32
C PRO A 95 9.45 -14.32 9.68
N LYS A 96 9.99 -15.45 10.13
CA LYS A 96 11.38 -15.60 10.59
C LYS A 96 12.42 -15.06 9.60
N TYR A 97 12.21 -15.25 8.30
CA TYR A 97 13.15 -14.82 7.27
C TYR A 97 12.86 -13.42 6.73
N ASN A 98 11.79 -12.73 7.12
CA ASN A 98 11.59 -11.34 6.72
C ASN A 98 12.37 -10.41 7.66
N VAL A 99 13.25 -9.57 7.10
CA VAL A 99 13.85 -8.49 7.88
C VAL A 99 12.77 -7.45 8.10
N LEU A 100 12.36 -7.28 9.35
CA LEU A 100 11.48 -6.18 9.74
C LEU A 100 12.29 -4.88 9.67
N LEU A 101 12.15 -4.17 8.55
CA LEU A 101 12.65 -2.80 8.45
C LEU A 101 11.90 -1.95 9.48
N LYS A 102 12.63 -1.32 10.40
CA LYS A 102 12.09 -0.43 11.46
C LYS A 102 11.36 0.79 10.92
N ASP A 103 11.52 1.09 9.63
CA ASP A 103 10.87 2.20 8.96
C ASP A 103 9.39 1.85 8.74
N ASP A 104 8.59 1.99 9.80
CA ASP A 104 7.14 1.75 9.82
C ASP A 104 6.42 2.87 9.06
N LYS A 105 6.77 3.05 7.77
CA LYS A 105 6.09 3.93 6.83
C LYS A 105 4.67 3.42 6.66
N LYS A 106 3.78 3.87 7.53
CA LYS A 106 2.35 3.69 7.35
C LYS A 106 1.97 4.52 6.14
N PHE A 107 1.60 3.82 5.08
CA PHE A 107 1.21 4.45 3.83
C PHE A 107 0.14 5.52 4.10
N PRO A 108 0.33 6.76 3.62
CA PRO A 108 -0.68 7.80 3.75
C PRO A 108 -1.90 7.51 2.87
N TYR A 109 -3.01 8.08 3.27
CA TYR A 109 -4.29 8.06 2.55
C TYR A 109 -4.75 9.50 2.36
N PHE A 110 -5.48 9.75 1.28
CA PHE A 110 -6.38 10.88 1.24
C PHE A 110 -7.64 10.56 2.03
N VAL A 111 -8.17 11.56 2.70
CA VAL A 111 -9.46 11.50 3.38
C VAL A 111 -10.29 12.68 2.90
N ILE A 112 -11.45 12.38 2.31
CA ILE A 112 -12.49 13.37 2.08
C ILE A 112 -13.36 13.41 3.34
N THR A 113 -13.32 14.52 4.08
CA THR A 113 -13.99 14.64 5.37
C THR A 113 -15.52 14.74 5.24
N GLU A 114 -16.25 14.19 6.20
CA GLU A 114 -17.71 14.30 6.34
C GLU A 114 -18.13 15.53 7.18
N GLU A 115 -17.48 16.68 6.97
CA GLU A 115 -17.91 17.94 7.58
C GLU A 115 -18.83 18.72 6.62
N GLU A 116 -19.53 19.75 7.11
CA GLU A 116 -20.46 20.57 6.32
C GLU A 116 -19.83 21.08 5.01
N TYR A 117 -18.54 21.43 5.08
CA TYR A 117 -17.70 21.80 3.94
C TYR A 117 -16.54 20.79 3.79
N PRO A 118 -16.74 19.66 3.09
CA PRO A 118 -15.76 18.61 2.93
C PRO A 118 -14.38 19.10 2.50
N ARG A 119 -13.33 18.51 3.08
CA ARG A 119 -11.93 18.82 2.79
C ARG A 119 -11.17 17.57 2.41
N ILE A 120 -10.14 17.74 1.59
CA ILE A 120 -9.19 16.67 1.29
C ILE A 120 -7.96 16.85 2.17
N ILE A 121 -7.71 15.88 3.03
CA ILE A 121 -6.56 15.87 3.94
C ILE A 121 -5.77 14.56 3.82
N VAL A 122 -4.53 14.58 4.30
CA VAL A 122 -3.66 13.40 4.33
C VAL A 122 -3.69 12.80 5.72
N ALA A 123 -3.98 11.50 5.84
CA ALA A 123 -3.92 10.75 7.08
C ALA A 123 -2.93 9.58 6.98
N ARG A 124 -2.08 9.39 7.99
CA ARG A 124 -1.23 8.20 8.15
C ARG A 124 -1.84 7.32 9.23
N LYS A 125 -2.01 6.02 8.98
CA LYS A 125 -2.76 5.09 9.85
C LYS A 125 -2.02 4.71 11.16
N ALA A 126 -1.31 5.65 11.79
CA ALA A 126 -0.70 5.49 13.11
C ALA A 126 -1.54 6.25 14.15
N ASN A 127 -2.47 5.52 14.76
CA ASN A 127 -3.16 5.86 16.01
C ASN A 127 -4.21 7.00 15.95
N LYS A 128 -5.45 6.59 16.29
CA LYS A 128 -6.37 7.34 17.15
C LYS A 128 -6.96 8.68 16.68
N ASN A 129 -7.25 8.87 15.39
CA ASN A 129 -8.28 9.84 15.01
C ASN A 129 -9.13 9.30 13.86
N LYS A 130 -10.34 8.84 14.20
CA LYS A 130 -11.41 8.52 13.23
C LYS A 130 -11.85 9.82 12.58
N ILE A 131 -11.09 10.30 11.61
CA ILE A 131 -11.57 11.37 10.74
C ILE A 131 -12.71 10.72 9.95
N LYS A 132 -13.95 11.10 10.25
CA LYS A 132 -15.12 10.65 9.51
C LYS A 132 -14.99 11.13 8.07
N GLY A 133 -15.09 10.21 7.12
CA GLY A 133 -14.72 10.49 5.76
C GLY A 133 -14.43 9.25 4.93
N LYS A 134 -14.38 9.47 3.61
CA LYS A 134 -13.99 8.46 2.63
C LYS A 134 -12.48 8.46 2.47
N TYR A 135 -11.86 7.30 2.64
CA TYR A 135 -10.42 7.10 2.53
C TYR A 135 -10.05 6.60 1.13
N PHE A 136 -9.03 7.20 0.53
CA PHE A 136 -8.47 6.81 -0.77
C PHE A 136 -6.97 6.54 -0.62
N GLY A 137 -6.50 5.44 -1.22
CA GLY A 137 -5.15 4.91 -1.05
C GLY A 137 -5.16 3.46 -0.55
N PRO A 138 -4.07 2.95 0.04
CA PRO A 138 -2.87 3.67 0.47
C PRO A 138 -1.93 4.12 -0.66
N TYR A 139 -1.24 5.24 -0.47
CA TYR A 139 -0.23 5.72 -1.41
C TYR A 139 1.18 5.28 -0.99
N THR A 140 1.86 4.54 -1.86
CA THR A 140 3.23 4.06 -1.63
C THR A 140 4.28 5.14 -1.91
N ASP A 141 3.99 6.07 -2.82
CA ASP A 141 4.81 7.26 -3.10
C ASP A 141 4.16 8.52 -2.51
N SER A 142 4.77 9.04 -1.44
CA SER A 142 4.30 10.28 -0.81
C SER A 142 4.48 11.52 -1.69
N ARG A 143 5.50 11.57 -2.55
CA ARG A 143 5.75 12.74 -3.42
C ARG A 143 4.66 12.84 -4.48
N ALA A 144 4.39 11.73 -5.17
CA ALA A 144 3.31 11.65 -6.16
C ALA A 144 1.94 11.98 -5.52
N MET A 145 1.70 11.49 -4.31
CA MET A 145 0.50 11.83 -3.54
C MET A 145 0.40 13.34 -3.27
N TYR A 146 1.44 13.99 -2.73
CA TYR A 146 1.39 15.44 -2.47
C TYR A 146 1.26 16.28 -3.75
N ALA A 147 1.88 15.86 -4.85
CA ALA A 147 1.70 16.50 -6.15
C ALA A 147 0.24 16.41 -6.64
N THR A 148 -0.39 15.24 -6.47
CA THR A 148 -1.81 15.04 -6.78
C THR A 148 -2.70 15.94 -5.93
N LEU A 149 -2.42 16.05 -4.63
CA LEU A 149 -3.18 16.92 -3.73
C LEU A 149 -3.05 18.40 -4.11
N ASP A 150 -1.86 18.86 -4.49
CA ASP A 150 -1.64 20.24 -4.94
C ASP A 150 -2.41 20.53 -6.23
N LEU A 151 -2.41 19.60 -7.18
CA LEU A 151 -3.20 19.71 -8.41
C LEU A 151 -4.71 19.81 -8.10
N ILE A 152 -5.23 18.91 -7.26
CA ILE A 152 -6.65 18.94 -6.87
C ILE A 152 -7.01 20.29 -6.23
N LYS A 153 -6.17 20.83 -5.35
CA LYS A 153 -6.39 22.13 -4.69
C LYS A 153 -6.28 23.34 -5.62
N LYS A 154 -5.67 23.19 -6.79
CA LYS A 154 -5.61 24.23 -7.83
C LYS A 154 -6.83 24.17 -8.74
N LEU A 155 -7.31 22.98 -9.05
CA LEU A 155 -8.46 22.76 -9.94
C LEU A 155 -9.79 23.00 -9.22
N PHE A 156 -9.88 22.63 -7.95
CA PHE A 156 -11.11 22.72 -7.16
C PHE A 156 -10.90 23.67 -5.98
N PRO A 157 -11.67 24.77 -5.86
CA PRO A 157 -11.52 25.78 -4.81
C PRO A 157 -12.12 25.31 -3.47
N LEU A 158 -11.66 24.15 -2.99
CA LEU A 158 -12.13 23.52 -1.76
C LEU A 158 -11.64 24.24 -0.50
N LYS A 159 -12.40 24.12 0.58
CA LYS A 159 -12.00 24.54 1.92
C LYS A 159 -10.69 23.84 2.30
N GLN A 160 -9.66 24.62 2.64
CA GLN A 160 -8.36 24.07 3.03
C GLN A 160 -8.11 24.15 4.54
N CYS A 161 -8.70 25.13 5.21
CA CYS A 161 -8.50 25.36 6.63
C CYS A 161 -9.41 24.48 7.49
N LYS A 162 -8.92 24.07 8.67
CA LYS A 162 -9.78 23.47 9.71
C LYS A 162 -10.60 24.56 10.38
N ASN A 163 -9.92 25.58 10.88
CA ASN A 163 -10.48 26.76 11.53
C ASN A 163 -10.20 28.02 10.69
N PRO A 164 -11.03 29.08 10.79
CA PRO A 164 -10.75 30.37 10.16
C PRO A 164 -9.39 30.92 10.59
N LYS A 165 -8.60 31.43 9.64
CA LYS A 165 -7.30 32.08 9.94
C LYS A 165 -7.45 33.51 10.46
N PHE A 166 -8.51 34.18 10.03
CA PHE A 166 -8.85 35.55 10.41
C PHE A 166 -10.32 35.59 10.83
N LYS A 167 -10.68 36.58 11.64
CA LYS A 167 -12.04 36.73 12.17
C LYS A 167 -12.99 37.27 11.09
N ASP A 168 -12.61 38.37 10.45
CA ASP A 168 -13.51 39.20 9.63
C ASP A 168 -13.08 39.33 8.16
N ARG A 169 -12.12 38.51 7.71
CA ARG A 169 -11.70 38.52 6.30
C ARG A 169 -11.28 37.14 5.75
N PRO A 170 -11.46 36.90 4.44
CA PRO A 170 -10.89 35.72 3.79
C PRO A 170 -9.36 35.67 3.84
N CYS A 171 -8.80 34.48 3.66
CA CYS A 171 -7.36 34.28 3.56
C CYS A 171 -6.87 34.32 2.11
N LEU A 172 -5.55 34.30 1.91
CA LEU A 172 -4.93 34.29 0.59
C LEU A 172 -5.53 33.28 -0.39
N TYR A 173 -5.85 32.05 0.08
CA TYR A 173 -6.41 31.01 -0.78
C TYR A 173 -7.73 31.41 -1.46
N TYR A 174 -8.53 32.26 -0.83
CA TYR A 174 -9.73 32.81 -1.46
C TYR A 174 -9.36 33.81 -2.56
N HIS A 175 -8.49 34.76 -2.25
CA HIS A 175 -8.07 35.80 -3.19
C HIS A 175 -7.37 35.25 -4.44
N ILE A 176 -6.72 34.08 -4.33
CA ILE A 176 -6.09 33.39 -5.48
C ILE A 176 -6.97 32.30 -6.10
N GLY A 177 -8.26 32.23 -5.76
CA GLY A 177 -9.22 31.31 -6.37
C GLY A 177 -9.05 29.83 -6.00
N ARG A 178 -8.36 29.50 -4.90
CA ARG A 178 -8.13 28.12 -4.43
C ARG A 178 -9.03 27.69 -3.25
N CYS A 179 -9.98 28.53 -2.85
CA CYS A 179 -10.92 28.26 -1.76
C CYS A 179 -12.13 29.19 -1.88
N MET A 180 -13.36 28.69 -1.73
CA MET A 180 -14.59 29.49 -1.73
C MET A 180 -14.89 30.22 -0.41
N ALA A 181 -13.93 30.24 0.53
CA ALA A 181 -14.03 30.88 1.84
C ALA A 181 -15.32 30.57 2.66
N PRO A 182 -15.73 29.29 2.81
CA PRO A 182 -16.89 28.96 3.65
C PRO A 182 -16.69 29.34 5.13
N CYS A 183 -15.44 29.44 5.59
CA CYS A 183 -15.11 29.95 6.93
C CYS A 183 -15.50 31.42 7.16
N GLN A 184 -15.89 32.14 6.11
CA GLN A 184 -16.39 33.52 6.16
C GLN A 184 -17.83 33.60 5.64
N ARG A 185 -18.53 32.46 5.50
CA ARG A 185 -19.92 32.35 5.02
C ARG A 185 -20.14 32.97 3.63
N LEU A 186 -19.12 32.96 2.78
CA LEU A 186 -19.21 33.47 1.41
C LEU A 186 -19.83 32.48 0.41
N ILE A 187 -20.12 31.26 0.85
CA ILE A 187 -20.78 30.23 0.06
C ILE A 187 -21.65 29.38 0.99
N THR A 188 -22.78 28.90 0.49
CA THR A 188 -23.66 27.99 1.22
C THR A 188 -23.17 26.53 1.14
N PRO A 189 -23.55 25.64 2.08
CA PRO A 189 -23.19 24.23 2.01
C PRO A 189 -23.68 23.52 0.74
N ASP A 190 -24.86 23.91 0.24
CA ASP A 190 -25.47 23.29 -0.95
C ASP A 190 -24.76 23.70 -2.24
N GLU A 191 -24.35 24.97 -2.35
CA GLU A 191 -23.53 25.45 -3.47
C GLU A 191 -22.13 24.85 -3.44
N TYR A 192 -21.55 24.65 -2.25
CA TYR A 192 -20.21 24.06 -2.10
C TYR A 192 -20.15 22.58 -2.51
N LYS A 193 -21.27 21.85 -2.47
CA LYS A 193 -21.36 20.42 -2.80
C LYS A 193 -21.68 20.14 -4.28
N LYS A 194 -22.01 21.16 -5.06
CA LYS A 194 -22.21 21.05 -6.52
C LYS A 194 -20.87 20.89 -7.23
#